data_AF-A0A3N5B5X3-F1
#
_entry.id   AF-A0A3N5B5X3-F1
#
_cell.length_a   1.000
_cell.length_b   1.000
_cell.length_c   1.000
_cell.angle_alpha   90.00
_cell.angle_beta   90.00
_cell.angle_gamma   90.00
#
_symmetry.space_group_name_H-M   'P 1'
#
loop_
_entity.id
_entity.type
_entity.pdbx_description
1 polymer ?
#
loop_
_entity_poly.entity_id
_entity_poly.type
_entity_poly.pdbx_seq_one_letter_code
_entity_poly.pdbx_strand_id
1 'polypeptide(L)'
;MIHVEDWAEIRRLHRAEGLSARAVARQLGISRGTVLRALASDRPPQYRRAPKGSVVDAVEPAIRELLKQTPTMPVTVIAERIGWERGLTVLRDRVRELRPAYLPVDPVSRTVYQPGELAQCDLWFPPVDIPLGYGQSGRPPVLVIVSGYSRVITARMLPSRQTGDLIDGHWRLLADGWGAVPRMLVWDNEAGVGKGRLTSEFAAFAGLLAVKVHLCRPRDPEAKGLVERANGYLETSLLPGRVFTGPDDFNAQLTAGLQIANRRQHRSIEARPVDRWDADRAAMLPIPPVSPPHWWRFHIRIGRDHYIRVDTNDYSVYPRAIGRTVMVRADNEEVTVIAGNDVVARHARCWARHQSLTDPEHATAANILRGEVIHQQAARAAAAQAAALAPDSLGIEVEQRELGTYDRMFTLIEGGGGKEDT
;
A
#
# COMPACT_ATOMS: atom_id res chain seq x y z
N MET A 1 -11.40 -36.45 41.15
CA MET A 1 -12.21 -35.22 41.31
C MET A 1 -13.36 -35.37 40.34
N ILE A 2 -14.61 -35.13 40.76
CA ILE A 2 -15.78 -35.30 39.86
C ILE A 2 -15.88 -34.11 38.92
N HIS A 3 -16.28 -34.35 37.68
CA HIS A 3 -16.58 -33.28 36.74
C HIS A 3 -17.88 -32.56 37.16
N VAL A 4 -18.12 -31.35 36.61
CA VAL A 4 -19.32 -30.56 36.95
C VAL A 4 -20.58 -31.30 36.49
N GLU A 5 -20.46 -32.00 35.37
CA GLU A 5 -21.46 -32.87 34.77
C GLU A 5 -21.83 -34.03 35.72
N ASP A 6 -20.83 -34.72 36.27
CA ASP A 6 -21.05 -35.79 37.26
C ASP A 6 -21.68 -35.24 38.55
N TRP A 7 -21.26 -34.07 39.02
CA TRP A 7 -21.83 -33.41 40.20
C TRP A 7 -23.30 -33.05 39.99
N ALA A 8 -23.66 -32.54 38.82
CA ALA A 8 -25.04 -32.22 38.46
C ALA A 8 -25.90 -33.49 38.38
N GLU A 9 -25.40 -34.56 37.74
CA GLU A 9 -26.13 -35.80 37.57
C GLU A 9 -26.36 -36.53 38.91
N ILE A 10 -25.35 -36.56 39.79
CA ILE A 10 -25.51 -37.09 41.16
C ILE A 10 -26.64 -36.38 41.91
N ARG A 11 -26.73 -35.05 41.77
CA ARG A 11 -27.74 -34.24 42.46
C ARG A 11 -29.12 -34.39 41.84
N ARG A 12 -29.22 -34.53 40.52
CA ARG A 12 -30.48 -34.83 39.80
C ARG A 12 -31.05 -36.17 40.27
N LEU A 13 -30.25 -37.24 40.22
CA LEU A 13 -30.66 -38.58 40.62
C LEU A 13 -31.08 -38.64 42.10
N HIS A 14 -30.37 -37.95 42.99
CA HIS A 14 -30.71 -37.98 44.43
C HIS A 14 -31.87 -37.06 44.82
N ARG A 15 -31.90 -35.81 44.33
CA ARG A 15 -32.86 -34.79 44.78
C ARG A 15 -34.15 -34.75 43.96
N ALA A 16 -34.09 -35.06 42.66
CA ALA A 16 -35.27 -35.05 41.80
C ALA A 16 -35.89 -36.45 41.66
N GLU A 17 -35.07 -37.49 41.54
CA GLU A 17 -35.56 -38.88 41.36
C GLU A 17 -35.62 -39.68 42.67
N GLY A 18 -35.16 -39.13 43.80
CA GLY A 18 -35.28 -39.74 45.13
C GLY A 18 -34.41 -40.98 45.36
N LEU A 19 -33.46 -41.28 44.47
CA LEU A 19 -32.58 -42.44 44.59
C LEU A 19 -31.67 -42.31 45.82
N SER A 20 -31.49 -43.40 46.59
CA SER A 20 -30.55 -43.38 47.72
C SER A 20 -29.10 -43.14 47.24
N ALA A 21 -28.25 -42.53 48.08
CA ALA A 21 -26.83 -42.30 47.73
C ALA A 21 -26.07 -43.59 47.36
N ARG A 22 -26.51 -44.77 47.83
CA ARG A 22 -25.98 -46.07 47.43
C ARG A 22 -26.43 -46.49 46.02
N ALA A 23 -27.66 -46.18 45.64
CA ALA A 23 -28.18 -46.44 44.30
C ALA A 23 -27.48 -45.55 43.27
N VAL A 24 -27.34 -44.26 43.56
CA VAL A 24 -26.62 -43.29 42.71
C VAL A 24 -25.15 -43.71 42.51
N ALA A 25 -24.47 -44.14 43.57
CA ALA A 25 -23.09 -44.64 43.49
C ALA A 25 -22.95 -45.86 42.57
N ARG A 26 -23.92 -46.78 42.61
CA ARG A 26 -23.92 -47.99 41.79
C ARG A 26 -24.22 -47.68 40.33
N GLN A 27 -25.17 -46.76 40.07
CA GLN A 27 -25.59 -46.38 38.73
C GLN A 27 -24.51 -45.60 37.98
N LEU A 28 -23.80 -44.71 38.68
CA LEU A 28 -22.74 -43.88 38.09
C LEU A 28 -21.33 -44.49 38.20
N GLY A 29 -21.19 -45.69 38.79
CA GLY A 29 -19.89 -46.36 38.93
C GLY A 29 -18.87 -45.62 39.82
N ILE A 30 -19.33 -44.73 40.70
CA ILE A 30 -18.48 -43.89 41.57
C ILE A 30 -18.59 -44.29 43.04
N SER A 31 -17.58 -43.97 43.84
CA SER A 31 -17.60 -44.32 45.27
C SER A 31 -18.70 -43.58 46.02
N ARG A 32 -19.35 -44.25 46.98
CA ARG A 32 -20.39 -43.66 47.85
C ARG A 32 -19.89 -42.40 48.56
N GLY A 33 -18.61 -42.36 48.97
CA GLY A 33 -18.02 -41.18 49.59
C GLY A 33 -17.95 -39.97 48.64
N THR A 34 -17.77 -40.21 47.35
CA THR A 34 -17.80 -39.16 46.32
C THR A 34 -19.21 -38.64 46.08
N VAL A 35 -20.22 -39.53 46.06
CA VAL A 35 -21.64 -39.13 46.01
C VAL A 35 -22.01 -38.27 47.21
N LEU A 36 -21.65 -38.68 48.42
CA LEU A 36 -21.94 -37.91 49.63
C LEU A 36 -21.28 -36.52 49.62
N ARG A 37 -20.02 -36.41 49.17
CA ARG A 37 -19.33 -35.13 49.00
C ARG A 37 -20.00 -34.23 47.95
N ALA A 38 -20.48 -34.80 46.85
CA ALA A 38 -21.19 -34.06 45.81
C ALA A 38 -22.54 -33.51 46.30
N LEU A 39 -23.28 -34.32 47.08
CA LEU A 39 -24.57 -33.93 47.65
C LEU A 39 -24.44 -32.85 48.74
N ALA A 40 -23.35 -32.88 49.50
CA ALA A 40 -23.05 -31.89 50.54
C ALA A 40 -22.63 -30.51 49.98
N SER A 41 -22.09 -30.47 48.76
CA SER A 41 -21.74 -29.19 48.12
C SER A 41 -22.92 -28.65 47.32
N ASP A 42 -23.47 -27.49 47.71
CA ASP A 42 -24.52 -26.80 46.96
C ASP A 42 -24.01 -25.96 45.78
N ARG A 43 -22.69 -25.92 45.57
CA ARG A 43 -22.06 -25.24 44.44
C ARG A 43 -21.30 -26.24 43.56
N PRO A 44 -21.23 -25.99 42.23
CA PRO A 44 -20.40 -26.80 41.33
C PRO A 44 -18.95 -26.85 41.81
N PRO A 45 -18.26 -28.00 41.67
CA PRO A 45 -16.86 -28.12 42.04
C PRO A 45 -16.02 -27.16 41.20
N GLN A 46 -15.32 -26.23 41.85
CA GLN A 46 -14.38 -25.32 41.19
C GLN A 46 -12.95 -25.85 41.37
N TYR A 47 -12.26 -26.09 40.26
CA TYR A 47 -10.83 -26.39 40.28
C TYR A 47 -10.04 -25.12 40.64
N ARG A 48 -9.42 -25.10 41.82
CA ARG A 48 -8.40 -24.10 42.17
C ARG A 48 -7.07 -24.79 42.40
N ARG A 49 -6.15 -24.61 41.46
CA ARG A 49 -4.72 -24.86 41.69
C ARG A 49 -4.14 -23.62 42.36
N ALA A 50 -3.56 -23.76 43.55
CA ALA A 50 -2.73 -22.69 44.10
C ALA A 50 -1.57 -22.44 43.12
N PRO A 51 -1.33 -21.20 42.67
CA PRO A 51 -0.19 -20.93 41.81
C PRO A 51 1.10 -21.32 42.54
N LYS A 52 2.04 -21.95 41.82
CA LYS A 52 3.41 -22.08 42.33
C LYS A 52 3.96 -20.67 42.48
N GLY A 53 4.45 -20.33 43.67
CA GLY A 53 5.08 -19.03 43.92
C GLY A 53 6.20 -18.76 42.91
N SER A 54 6.29 -17.51 42.47
CA SER A 54 7.38 -17.01 41.63
C SER A 54 8.54 -16.56 42.51
N VAL A 55 9.76 -16.69 42.01
CA VAL A 55 10.97 -16.19 42.68
C VAL A 55 10.90 -14.67 42.90
N VAL A 56 10.11 -13.95 42.10
CA VAL A 56 9.92 -12.49 42.25
C VAL A 56 8.98 -12.14 43.41
N ASP A 57 8.19 -13.08 43.92
CA ASP A 57 7.23 -12.82 45.01
C ASP A 57 7.96 -12.38 46.30
N ALA A 58 9.18 -12.88 46.54
CA ALA A 58 9.99 -12.50 47.69
C ALA A 58 10.48 -11.04 47.65
N VAL A 59 10.71 -10.50 46.45
CA VAL A 59 11.23 -9.13 46.25
C VAL A 59 10.14 -8.13 45.85
N GLU A 60 8.92 -8.60 45.62
CA GLU A 60 7.77 -7.78 45.25
C GLU A 60 7.53 -6.58 46.20
N PRO A 61 7.58 -6.73 47.54
CA PRO A 61 7.41 -5.58 48.44
C PRO A 61 8.40 -4.45 48.19
N ALA A 62 9.66 -4.78 47.89
CA ALA A 62 10.70 -3.80 47.58
C ALA A 62 10.46 -3.12 46.21
N ILE A 63 9.99 -3.88 45.20
CA ILE A 63 9.58 -3.33 43.91
C ILE A 63 8.45 -2.31 44.10
N ARG A 64 7.44 -2.66 44.90
CA ARG A 64 6.30 -1.78 45.21
C ARG A 64 6.76 -0.48 45.86
N GLU A 65 7.69 -0.54 46.81
CA GLU A 65 8.20 0.65 47.48
C GLU A 65 8.96 1.59 46.54
N LEU A 66 9.79 1.03 45.64
CA LEU A 66 10.47 1.81 44.60
C LEU A 66 9.47 2.44 43.61
N LEU A 67 8.39 1.73 43.26
CA LEU A 67 7.36 2.24 42.37
C LEU A 67 6.47 3.30 43.04
N LYS A 68 6.24 3.24 44.36
CA LYS A 68 5.56 4.33 45.09
C LYS A 68 6.36 5.62 45.04
N GLN A 69 7.69 5.53 45.19
CA GLN A 69 8.57 6.70 45.19
C GLN A 69 8.82 7.24 43.77
N THR A 70 8.96 6.34 42.79
CA THR A 70 9.21 6.72 41.39
C THR A 70 8.52 5.72 40.45
N PRO A 71 7.25 5.98 40.08
CA PRO A 71 6.47 5.05 39.25
C PRO A 71 7.09 4.72 37.89
N THR A 72 7.89 5.62 37.34
CA THR A 72 8.54 5.48 36.04
C THR A 72 9.92 4.80 36.09
N MET A 73 10.40 4.40 37.28
CA MET A 73 11.77 3.88 37.47
C MET A 73 12.08 2.74 36.49
N PRO A 74 13.21 2.80 35.75
CA PRO A 74 13.59 1.72 34.82
C PRO A 74 13.78 0.38 35.55
N VAL A 75 13.38 -0.72 34.91
CA VAL A 75 13.49 -2.07 35.50
C VAL A 75 14.93 -2.44 35.85
N THR A 76 15.90 -1.94 35.09
CA THR A 76 17.34 -2.12 35.36
C THR A 76 17.77 -1.48 36.67
N VAL A 77 17.26 -0.28 36.98
CA VAL A 77 17.54 0.43 38.24
C VAL A 77 16.81 -0.24 39.41
N ILE A 78 15.59 -0.75 39.19
CA ILE A 78 14.87 -1.55 40.18
C ILE A 78 15.67 -2.82 40.51
N ALA A 79 16.20 -3.51 39.50
CA ALA A 79 17.01 -4.72 39.67
C ALA A 79 18.25 -4.46 40.51
N GLU A 80 18.99 -3.38 40.23
CA GLU A 80 20.16 -2.97 41.00
C GLU A 80 19.80 -2.69 42.47
N ARG A 81 18.75 -1.90 42.70
CA ARG A 81 18.34 -1.47 44.05
C ARG A 81 17.81 -2.59 44.94
N ILE A 82 17.26 -3.65 44.35
CA ILE A 82 16.78 -4.82 45.11
C ILE A 82 17.80 -5.97 45.15
N GLY A 83 19.01 -5.77 44.59
CA GLY A 83 20.04 -6.80 44.53
C GLY A 83 19.62 -8.02 43.69
N TRP A 84 18.95 -7.80 42.56
CA TRP A 84 18.44 -8.88 41.71
C TRP A 84 19.55 -9.53 40.87
N GLU A 85 19.93 -10.75 41.23
CA GLU A 85 21.02 -11.49 40.56
C GLU A 85 20.54 -12.47 39.48
N ARG A 86 19.23 -12.53 39.21
CA ARG A 86 18.63 -13.50 38.28
C ARG A 86 18.26 -12.87 36.93
N GLY A 87 17.79 -13.68 35.99
CA GLY A 87 17.33 -13.21 34.68
C GLY A 87 16.26 -12.10 34.78
N LEU A 88 16.43 -11.04 34.00
CA LEU A 88 15.57 -9.84 34.05
C LEU A 88 14.16 -10.06 33.51
N THR A 89 13.88 -11.13 32.76
CA THR A 89 12.59 -11.36 32.11
C THR A 89 11.44 -11.43 33.13
N VAL A 90 11.61 -12.25 34.18
CA VAL A 90 10.56 -12.43 35.21
C VAL A 90 10.36 -11.15 36.03
N LEU A 91 11.44 -10.41 36.29
CA LEU A 91 11.38 -9.11 36.95
C LEU A 91 10.66 -8.06 36.08
N ARG A 92 10.95 -8.03 34.76
CA ARG A 92 10.25 -7.15 33.81
C ARG A 92 8.77 -7.44 33.76
N ASP A 93 8.38 -8.71 33.71
CA ASP A 93 6.97 -9.10 33.69
C ASP A 93 6.25 -8.67 34.97
N ARG A 94 6.86 -8.89 36.15
CA ARG A 94 6.24 -8.47 37.42
C ARG A 94 6.23 -6.96 37.60
N VAL A 95 7.28 -6.24 37.22
CA VAL A 95 7.27 -4.77 37.24
C VAL A 95 6.21 -4.23 36.27
N ARG A 96 6.02 -4.85 35.10
CA ARG A 96 4.96 -4.47 34.15
C ARG A 96 3.57 -4.68 34.74
N GLU A 97 3.37 -5.74 35.53
CA GLU A 97 2.12 -6.02 36.24
C GLU A 97 1.84 -5.01 37.37
N LEU A 98 2.87 -4.65 38.14
CA LEU A 98 2.73 -3.81 39.34
C LEU A 98 2.67 -2.30 39.03
N ARG A 99 3.42 -1.84 38.03
CA ARG A 99 3.62 -0.42 37.71
C ARG A 99 2.33 0.38 37.47
N PRO A 100 1.31 -0.14 36.76
CA PRO A 100 0.06 0.60 36.53
C PRO A 100 -0.63 1.07 37.80
N ALA A 101 -0.47 0.35 38.92
CA ALA A 101 -1.08 0.73 40.20
C ALA A 101 -0.44 1.97 40.87
N TYR A 102 0.75 2.36 40.42
CA TYR A 102 1.51 3.50 40.98
C TYR A 102 1.64 4.66 40.00
N LEU A 103 1.34 4.44 38.72
CA LEU A 103 1.28 5.54 37.76
C LEU A 103 0.07 6.43 38.11
N PRO A 104 0.20 7.77 37.98
CA PRO A 104 -0.96 8.65 38.03
C PRO A 104 -2.03 8.12 37.08
N VAL A 105 -3.28 8.08 37.54
CA VAL A 105 -4.41 7.75 36.66
C VAL A 105 -4.40 8.78 35.55
N ASP A 106 -4.19 8.34 34.32
CA ASP A 106 -4.31 9.18 33.13
C ASP A 106 -5.80 9.33 32.82
N PRO A 107 -6.43 10.49 33.09
CA PRO A 107 -7.84 10.66 32.82
C PRO A 107 -8.04 10.77 31.31
N VAL A 108 -8.46 9.67 30.68
CA VAL A 108 -8.78 9.67 29.25
C VAL A 108 -10.03 10.52 29.02
N SER A 109 -9.86 11.65 28.35
CA SER A 109 -11.00 12.48 27.93
C SER A 109 -11.81 11.75 26.87
N ARG A 110 -13.15 11.81 26.94
CA ARG A 110 -13.98 11.33 25.83
C ARG A 110 -13.70 12.24 24.62
N THR A 111 -13.02 11.73 23.61
CA THR A 111 -12.73 12.48 22.38
C THR A 111 -14.03 12.87 21.68
N VAL A 112 -14.33 14.16 21.69
CA VAL A 112 -15.44 14.76 20.93
C VAL A 112 -14.86 15.35 19.64
N TYR A 113 -15.51 15.10 18.52
CA TYR A 113 -15.10 15.61 17.20
C TYR A 113 -16.12 16.63 16.73
N GLN A 114 -15.64 17.76 16.22
CA GLN A 114 -16.46 18.81 15.60
C GLN A 114 -16.65 18.56 14.09
N PRO A 115 -17.77 19.02 13.48
CA PRO A 115 -17.97 18.94 12.03
C PRO A 115 -16.80 19.52 11.24
N GLY A 116 -16.33 18.78 10.24
CA GLY A 116 -15.25 19.15 9.33
C GLY A 116 -13.87 19.30 9.98
N GLU A 117 -13.73 18.99 11.27
CA GLU A 117 -12.51 19.24 12.04
C GLU A 117 -11.35 18.37 11.57
N LEU A 118 -11.55 17.06 11.53
CA LEU A 118 -10.49 16.13 11.21
C LEU A 118 -10.99 14.85 10.55
N ALA A 119 -10.09 14.20 9.82
CA ALA A 119 -10.21 12.80 9.44
C ALA A 119 -8.97 12.02 9.88
N GLN A 120 -9.18 10.78 10.32
CA GLN A 120 -8.09 9.84 10.60
C GLN A 120 -7.76 9.06 9.34
N CYS A 121 -6.47 8.87 9.10
CA CYS A 121 -5.94 8.20 7.93
C CYS A 121 -5.05 7.03 8.34
N ASP A 122 -5.13 5.93 7.58
CA ASP A 122 -4.29 4.75 7.80
C ASP A 122 -4.09 3.97 6.50
N LEU A 123 -3.03 3.15 6.47
CA LEU A 123 -2.82 2.16 5.42
C LEU A 123 -3.21 0.78 5.94
N TRP A 124 -4.34 0.28 5.45
CA TRP A 124 -4.76 -1.08 5.70
C TRP A 124 -4.19 -2.02 4.65
N PHE A 125 -3.69 -3.18 5.07
CA PHE A 125 -3.17 -4.21 4.17
C PHE A 125 -4.14 -5.39 4.17
N PRO A 126 -4.86 -5.65 3.07
CA PRO A 126 -5.82 -6.75 3.03
C PRO A 126 -5.10 -8.07 3.29
N PRO A 127 -5.57 -8.93 4.21
CA PRO A 127 -5.00 -10.25 4.47
C PRO A 127 -5.38 -11.29 3.39
N VAL A 128 -5.59 -10.84 2.14
CA VAL A 128 -5.98 -11.68 0.99
C VAL A 128 -5.11 -11.32 -0.21
N ASP A 129 -4.76 -12.31 -1.02
CA ASP A 129 -3.94 -12.08 -2.21
C ASP A 129 -4.83 -11.57 -3.35
N ILE A 130 -4.49 -10.39 -3.86
CA ILE A 130 -5.18 -9.73 -4.97
C ILE A 130 -4.39 -9.99 -6.25
N PRO A 131 -5.02 -10.48 -7.33
CA PRO A 131 -4.36 -10.57 -8.63
C PRO A 131 -3.90 -9.18 -9.09
N LEU A 132 -2.66 -9.06 -9.56
CA LEU A 132 -2.07 -7.78 -10.01
C LEU A 132 -1.83 -7.76 -11.53
N GLY A 133 -2.27 -8.80 -12.24
CA GLY A 133 -1.97 -9.04 -13.65
C GLY A 133 -0.68 -9.85 -13.84
N TYR A 134 -0.46 -10.32 -15.07
CA TYR A 134 0.76 -11.06 -15.47
C TYR A 134 1.10 -12.28 -14.58
N GLY A 135 0.07 -12.97 -14.07
CA GLY A 135 0.24 -14.12 -13.17
C GLY A 135 0.77 -13.78 -11.77
N GLN A 136 0.84 -12.49 -11.42
CA GLN A 136 1.29 -12.04 -10.11
C GLN A 136 0.11 -11.75 -9.19
N SER A 137 0.32 -11.96 -7.90
CA SER A 137 -0.60 -11.56 -6.83
C SER A 137 0.14 -10.85 -5.71
N GLY A 138 -0.56 -10.05 -4.93
CA GLY A 138 0.02 -9.35 -3.78
C GLY A 138 -1.01 -8.73 -2.87
N ARG A 139 -0.54 -7.94 -1.90
CA ARG A 139 -1.37 -7.27 -0.89
C ARG A 139 -1.08 -5.76 -0.90
N PRO A 140 -1.53 -5.03 -1.94
CA PRO A 140 -1.28 -3.59 -2.02
C PRO A 140 -1.94 -2.86 -0.85
N PRO A 141 -1.39 -1.71 -0.43
CA PRO A 141 -1.99 -0.91 0.63
C PRO A 141 -3.33 -0.34 0.19
N VAL A 142 -4.25 -0.24 1.14
CA VAL A 142 -5.52 0.48 1.01
C VAL A 142 -5.45 1.71 1.90
N LEU A 143 -5.50 2.89 1.28
CA LEU A 143 -5.65 4.14 2.00
C LEU A 143 -7.08 4.23 2.53
N VAL A 144 -7.22 4.29 3.84
CA VAL A 144 -8.49 4.44 4.54
C VAL A 144 -8.54 5.82 5.18
N ILE A 145 -9.62 6.56 4.94
CA ILE A 145 -9.90 7.86 5.54
C ILE A 145 -11.26 7.80 6.25
N VAL A 146 -11.28 8.14 7.53
CA VAL A 146 -12.49 8.13 8.37
C VAL A 146 -12.72 9.51 8.95
N SER A 147 -13.88 10.11 8.68
CA SER A 147 -14.22 11.39 9.28
C SER A 147 -14.39 11.28 10.81
N GLY A 148 -13.84 12.25 11.53
CA GLY A 148 -14.03 12.39 12.97
C GLY A 148 -15.50 12.57 13.35
N TYR A 149 -16.23 13.50 12.74
CA TYR A 149 -17.58 13.81 13.20
C TYR A 149 -18.62 12.79 12.73
N SER A 150 -18.74 12.61 11.41
CA SER A 150 -19.77 11.73 10.82
C SER A 150 -19.42 10.25 10.90
N ARG A 151 -18.14 9.89 11.04
CA ARG A 151 -17.63 8.51 10.88
C ARG A 151 -17.81 7.95 9.46
N VAL A 152 -18.06 8.79 8.47
CA VAL A 152 -18.07 8.38 7.07
C VAL A 152 -16.68 7.86 6.70
N ILE A 153 -16.64 6.66 6.13
CA ILE A 153 -15.44 5.98 5.69
C ILE A 153 -15.36 6.13 4.16
N THR A 154 -14.17 6.49 3.68
CA THR A 154 -13.80 6.36 2.27
C THR A 154 -12.46 5.65 2.20
N ALA A 155 -12.25 4.81 1.19
CA ALA A 155 -10.99 4.09 1.05
C ALA A 155 -10.70 3.71 -0.40
N ARG A 156 -9.42 3.55 -0.72
CA ARG A 156 -8.95 3.16 -2.05
C ARG A 156 -7.66 2.35 -1.96
N MET A 157 -7.61 1.24 -2.67
CA MET A 157 -6.38 0.48 -2.89
C MET A 157 -5.43 1.29 -3.77
N LEU A 158 -4.16 1.34 -3.40
CA LEU A 158 -3.10 2.09 -4.07
C LEU A 158 -2.03 1.13 -4.61
N PRO A 159 -1.33 1.47 -5.70
CA PRO A 159 -0.27 0.63 -6.26
C PRO A 159 0.92 0.50 -5.30
N SER A 160 1.22 1.55 -4.53
CA SER A 160 2.27 1.51 -3.51
C SER A 160 2.00 2.49 -2.37
N ARG A 161 2.89 2.47 -1.36
CA ARG A 161 2.92 3.44 -0.26
C ARG A 161 3.92 4.60 -0.48
N GLN A 162 4.38 4.76 -1.72
CA GLN A 162 5.25 5.89 -2.08
C GLN A 162 4.46 7.20 -2.00
N THR A 163 5.16 8.29 -1.66
CA THR A 163 4.55 9.60 -1.42
C THR A 163 3.62 10.04 -2.54
N GLY A 164 4.01 9.87 -3.80
CA GLY A 164 3.18 10.28 -4.94
C GLY A 164 1.87 9.50 -5.06
N ASP A 165 1.89 8.19 -4.78
CA ASP A 165 0.68 7.34 -4.85
C ASP A 165 -0.26 7.62 -3.67
N LEU A 166 0.31 7.91 -2.50
CA LEU A 166 -0.44 8.38 -1.34
C LEU A 166 -1.14 9.70 -1.65
N ILE A 167 -0.43 10.67 -2.24
CA ILE A 167 -1.03 11.97 -2.53
C ILE A 167 -2.15 11.84 -3.57
N ASP A 168 -1.91 11.12 -4.68
CA ASP A 168 -2.97 10.87 -5.67
C ASP A 168 -4.16 10.14 -5.06
N GLY A 169 -3.90 9.16 -4.17
CA GLY A 169 -4.93 8.48 -3.40
C GLY A 169 -5.77 9.42 -2.54
N HIS A 170 -5.13 10.35 -1.81
CA HIS A 170 -5.86 11.35 -1.03
C HIS A 170 -6.66 12.30 -1.93
N TRP A 171 -6.07 12.76 -3.03
CA TRP A 171 -6.75 13.63 -3.97
C TRP A 171 -8.04 12.98 -4.47
N ARG A 172 -7.97 11.73 -4.95
CA ARG A 172 -9.16 11.00 -5.43
C ARG A 172 -10.21 10.79 -4.34
N LEU A 173 -9.79 10.44 -3.13
CA LEU A 173 -10.74 10.21 -2.03
C LEU A 173 -11.41 11.49 -1.53
N LEU A 174 -10.67 12.61 -1.49
CA LEU A 174 -11.18 13.88 -0.96
C LEU A 174 -11.88 14.71 -2.04
N ALA A 175 -11.28 14.87 -3.21
CA ALA A 175 -11.82 15.65 -4.31
C ALA A 175 -12.95 14.90 -5.05
N ASP A 176 -12.66 13.72 -5.60
CA ASP A 176 -13.64 12.99 -6.40
C ASP A 176 -14.67 12.25 -5.51
N GLY A 177 -14.23 11.80 -4.32
CA GLY A 177 -15.08 11.09 -3.37
C GLY A 177 -15.92 12.02 -2.50
N TRP A 178 -15.29 12.75 -1.57
CA TRP A 178 -16.01 13.59 -0.62
C TRP A 178 -16.45 14.94 -1.19
N GLY A 179 -15.73 15.46 -2.19
CA GLY A 179 -15.90 16.83 -2.69
C GLY A 179 -15.53 17.90 -1.66
N ALA A 180 -14.77 17.55 -0.61
CA ALA A 180 -14.38 18.46 0.47
C ALA A 180 -13.16 17.95 1.24
N VAL A 181 -12.46 18.85 1.94
CA VAL A 181 -11.24 18.55 2.71
C VAL A 181 -11.47 18.84 4.21
N PRO A 182 -11.24 17.89 5.13
CA PRO A 182 -11.26 18.19 6.56
C PRO A 182 -10.18 19.21 6.92
N ARG A 183 -10.34 19.96 8.02
CA ARG A 183 -9.32 20.93 8.46
C ARG A 183 -8.02 20.27 8.91
N MET A 184 -8.09 18.99 9.30
CA MET A 184 -6.92 18.22 9.73
C MET A 184 -6.96 16.77 9.22
N LEU A 185 -5.83 16.28 8.73
CA LEU A 185 -5.58 14.85 8.51
C LEU A 185 -4.68 14.31 9.62
N VAL A 186 -5.14 13.27 10.30
CA VAL A 186 -4.40 12.60 11.37
C VAL A 186 -3.76 11.34 10.81
N TRP A 187 -2.44 11.28 10.85
CA TRP A 187 -1.63 10.21 10.28
C TRP A 187 -0.69 9.61 11.33
N ASP A 188 -0.31 8.35 11.16
CA ASP A 188 0.88 7.82 11.83
C ASP A 188 2.17 8.36 11.21
N ASN A 189 3.30 7.92 11.75
CA ASN A 189 4.62 8.06 11.14
C ASN A 189 4.81 7.12 9.92
N GLU A 190 3.93 7.25 8.91
CA GLU A 190 4.07 6.58 7.61
C GLU A 190 5.16 7.25 6.79
N ALA A 191 6.05 6.45 6.18
CA ALA A 191 7.25 6.97 5.54
C ALA A 191 6.96 7.89 4.34
N GLY A 192 5.92 7.59 3.56
CA GLY A 192 5.51 8.43 2.42
C GLY A 192 4.85 9.75 2.84
N VAL A 193 4.34 9.84 4.06
CA VAL A 193 3.73 11.06 4.61
C VAL A 193 4.78 11.89 5.35
N GLY A 194 5.51 11.25 6.26
CA GLY A 194 6.54 11.87 7.08
C GLY A 194 6.73 11.17 8.44
N LYS A 195 7.91 11.33 9.03
CA LYS A 195 8.22 10.85 10.39
C LYS A 195 8.66 12.02 11.25
N GLY A 196 7.80 12.49 12.15
CA GLY A 196 7.99 13.73 12.92
C GLY A 196 7.94 15.03 12.10
N ARG A 197 8.33 15.00 10.82
CA ARG A 197 8.15 16.07 9.82
C ARG A 197 7.64 15.45 8.51
N LEU A 198 6.77 16.19 7.82
CA LEU A 198 6.27 15.81 6.50
C LEU A 198 7.39 15.74 5.46
N THR A 199 7.22 14.86 4.49
CA THR A 199 7.99 14.93 3.23
C THR A 199 7.68 16.25 2.50
N SER A 200 8.59 16.72 1.66
CA SER A 200 8.42 17.96 0.90
C SER A 200 7.14 17.97 0.07
N GLU A 201 6.88 16.85 -0.60
CA GLU A 201 5.77 16.65 -1.51
C GLU A 201 4.45 16.58 -0.74
N PHE A 202 4.40 15.86 0.39
CA PHE A 202 3.19 15.80 1.21
C PHE A 202 2.92 17.15 1.91
N ALA A 203 3.95 17.90 2.29
CA ALA A 203 3.80 19.27 2.78
C ALA A 203 3.25 20.21 1.71
N ALA A 204 3.73 20.12 0.47
CA ALA A 204 3.20 20.88 -0.66
C ALA A 204 1.73 20.52 -0.95
N PHE A 205 1.38 19.24 -0.89
CA PHE A 205 0.01 18.76 -0.98
C PHE A 205 -0.89 19.29 0.15
N ALA A 206 -0.41 19.25 1.39
CA ALA A 206 -1.14 19.80 2.53
C ALA A 206 -1.38 21.30 2.36
N GLY A 207 -0.39 22.04 1.87
CA GLY A 207 -0.51 23.45 1.52
C GLY A 207 -1.52 23.71 0.39
N LEU A 208 -1.52 22.87 -0.65
CA LEU A 208 -2.47 22.93 -1.77
C LEU A 208 -3.92 22.83 -1.27
N LEU A 209 -4.18 21.87 -0.38
CA LEU A 209 -5.51 21.65 0.20
C LEU A 209 -5.83 22.55 1.41
N ALA A 210 -4.89 23.41 1.81
CA ALA A 210 -4.96 24.22 3.03
C ALA A 210 -5.30 23.40 4.30
N VAL A 211 -4.82 22.15 4.36
CA VAL A 211 -5.11 21.20 5.45
C VAL A 211 -3.93 21.08 6.42
N LYS A 212 -4.22 20.98 7.71
CA LYS A 212 -3.21 20.64 8.71
C LYS A 212 -2.97 19.13 8.70
N VAL A 213 -1.72 18.68 8.71
CA VAL A 213 -1.40 17.26 8.92
C VAL A 213 -0.84 17.09 10.32
N HIS A 214 -1.47 16.22 11.11
CA HIS A 214 -1.01 15.84 12.43
C HIS A 214 -0.39 14.45 12.38
N LEU A 215 0.91 14.36 12.63
CA LEU A 215 1.62 13.08 12.76
C LEU A 215 1.58 12.65 14.23
N CYS A 216 0.92 11.53 14.50
CA CYS A 216 0.81 10.97 15.84
C CYS A 216 2.20 10.64 16.42
N ARG A 217 2.34 10.80 17.74
CA ARG A 217 3.54 10.34 18.45
C ARG A 217 3.53 8.80 18.51
N PRO A 218 4.71 8.16 18.53
CA PRO A 218 4.77 6.72 18.76
C PRO A 218 4.05 6.34 20.06
N ARG A 219 3.15 5.35 20.00
CA ARG A 219 2.34 4.83 21.13
C ARG A 219 1.26 5.77 21.66
N ASP A 220 0.59 6.50 20.76
CA ASP A 220 -0.64 7.26 21.07
C ASP A 220 -1.88 6.54 20.49
N PRO A 221 -2.37 5.47 21.15
CA PRO A 221 -3.50 4.66 20.66
C PRO A 221 -4.82 5.44 20.64
N GLU A 222 -4.95 6.51 21.44
CA GLU A 222 -6.19 7.27 21.55
C GLU A 222 -6.52 8.03 20.25
N ALA A 223 -5.49 8.41 19.50
CA ALA A 223 -5.62 9.19 18.27
C ALA A 223 -6.14 8.40 17.05
N LYS A 224 -6.28 7.06 17.12
CA LYS A 224 -6.53 6.20 15.93
C LYS A 224 -7.70 5.20 16.04
N GLY A 225 -8.51 5.25 17.10
CA GLY A 225 -9.60 4.30 17.29
C GLY A 225 -10.73 4.32 16.25
N LEU A 226 -10.76 5.25 15.28
CA LEU A 226 -11.75 5.25 14.18
C LEU A 226 -11.29 4.39 13.01
N VAL A 227 -10.04 4.59 12.58
CA VAL A 227 -9.43 3.83 11.49
C VAL A 227 -9.27 2.36 11.87
N GLU A 228 -8.91 2.04 13.11
CA GLU A 228 -8.84 0.64 13.57
C GLU A 228 -10.20 -0.07 13.45
N ARG A 229 -11.29 0.61 13.82
CA ARG A 229 -12.65 0.06 13.67
C ARG A 229 -13.07 -0.06 12.21
N ALA A 230 -12.68 0.90 11.36
CA ALA A 230 -12.92 0.82 9.92
C ALA A 230 -12.17 -0.37 9.30
N ASN A 231 -10.88 -0.53 9.61
CA ASN A 231 -10.06 -1.66 9.17
C ASN A 231 -10.66 -3.00 9.62
N GLY A 232 -11.12 -3.08 10.87
CA GLY A 232 -11.84 -4.26 11.37
C GLY A 232 -13.14 -4.56 10.60
N TYR A 233 -13.88 -3.54 10.17
CA TYR A 233 -15.03 -3.73 9.27
C TYR A 233 -14.61 -4.26 7.90
N LEU A 234 -13.54 -3.70 7.31
CA LEU A 234 -13.02 -4.16 6.03
C LEU A 234 -12.65 -5.64 6.10
N GLU A 235 -11.97 -6.06 7.17
CA GLU A 235 -11.55 -7.45 7.35
C GLU A 235 -12.72 -8.41 7.63
N THR A 236 -13.65 -8.03 8.52
CA THR A 236 -14.71 -8.95 9.00
C THR A 236 -15.99 -8.92 8.19
N SER A 237 -16.24 -7.85 7.44
CA SER A 237 -17.52 -7.63 6.75
C SER A 237 -17.37 -7.36 5.25
N LEU A 238 -16.28 -6.72 4.81
CA LEU A 238 -16.04 -6.50 3.38
C LEU A 238 -15.47 -7.76 2.72
N LEU A 239 -14.34 -8.28 3.23
CA LEU A 239 -13.59 -9.35 2.57
C LEU A 239 -14.27 -10.73 2.52
N PRO A 240 -14.94 -11.24 3.57
CA PRO A 240 -15.37 -12.63 3.60
C PRO A 240 -16.29 -13.02 2.44
N GLY A 241 -15.93 -14.09 1.73
CA GLY A 241 -16.70 -14.63 0.61
C GLY A 241 -16.56 -13.87 -0.72
N ARG A 242 -15.77 -12.79 -0.77
CA ARG A 242 -15.48 -12.08 -2.03
C ARG A 242 -14.31 -12.70 -2.77
N VAL A 243 -14.37 -12.59 -4.10
CA VAL A 243 -13.27 -12.88 -5.01
C VAL A 243 -12.97 -11.61 -5.78
N PHE A 244 -11.68 -11.35 -6.01
CA PHE A 244 -11.21 -10.18 -6.72
C PHE A 244 -10.45 -10.61 -7.96
N THR A 245 -10.74 -9.97 -9.08
CA THR A 245 -10.08 -10.20 -10.38
C THR A 245 -8.90 -9.27 -10.61
N GLY A 246 -8.82 -8.17 -9.85
CA GLY A 246 -7.74 -7.20 -9.92
C GLY A 246 -7.96 -6.01 -8.99
N PRO A 247 -7.04 -5.03 -8.99
CA PRO A 247 -7.15 -3.83 -8.16
C PRO A 247 -8.38 -2.97 -8.48
N ASP A 248 -8.77 -2.87 -9.75
CA ASP A 248 -9.94 -2.09 -10.17
C ASP A 248 -11.25 -2.71 -9.66
N ASP A 249 -11.39 -4.03 -9.80
CA ASP A 249 -12.51 -4.79 -9.25
C ASP A 249 -12.55 -4.71 -7.72
N PHE A 250 -11.39 -4.81 -7.06
CA PHE A 250 -11.29 -4.58 -5.61
C PHE A 250 -11.81 -3.18 -5.23
N ASN A 251 -11.38 -2.13 -5.92
CA ASN A 251 -11.81 -0.76 -5.66
C ASN A 251 -13.30 -0.55 -5.93
N ALA A 252 -13.87 -1.18 -6.96
CA ALA A 252 -15.30 -1.14 -7.25
C ALA A 252 -16.11 -1.81 -6.13
N GLN A 253 -15.71 -3.01 -5.70
CA GLN A 253 -16.36 -3.74 -4.61
C GLN A 253 -16.19 -3.03 -3.25
N LEU A 254 -15.02 -2.43 -2.99
CA LEU A 254 -14.76 -1.61 -1.82
C LEU A 254 -15.72 -0.41 -1.78
N THR A 255 -15.84 0.31 -2.89
CA THR A 255 -16.75 1.46 -3.00
C THR A 255 -18.20 1.07 -2.70
N ALA A 256 -18.68 -0.02 -3.31
CA ALA A 256 -20.02 -0.55 -3.04
C ALA A 256 -20.21 -0.99 -1.58
N GLY A 257 -19.20 -1.66 -1.00
CA GLY A 257 -19.23 -2.07 0.41
C GLY A 257 -19.27 -0.88 1.37
N LEU A 258 -18.52 0.19 1.09
CA LEU A 258 -18.52 1.40 1.92
C LEU A 258 -19.85 2.16 1.87
N GLN A 259 -20.57 2.13 0.75
CA GLN A 259 -21.94 2.68 0.69
C GLN A 259 -22.87 1.98 1.68
N ILE A 260 -22.72 0.67 1.86
CA ILE A 260 -23.48 -0.10 2.87
C ILE A 260 -22.97 0.23 4.27
N ALA A 261 -21.65 0.24 4.48
CA ALA A 261 -21.01 0.53 5.76
C ALA A 261 -21.49 1.88 6.34
N ASN A 262 -21.48 2.92 5.51
CA ASN A 262 -21.84 4.27 5.91
C ASN A 262 -23.34 4.44 6.23
N ARG A 263 -24.18 3.46 5.90
CA ARG A 263 -25.62 3.42 6.25
C ARG A 263 -25.92 2.61 7.52
N ARG A 264 -24.91 2.02 8.18
CA ARG A 264 -25.11 1.24 9.40
C ARG A 264 -25.28 2.14 10.61
N GLN A 265 -26.12 1.71 11.56
CA GLN A 265 -26.29 2.42 12.82
C GLN A 265 -25.00 2.31 13.65
N HIS A 266 -24.44 3.46 14.06
CA HIS A 266 -23.26 3.50 14.91
C HIS A 266 -23.66 3.91 16.34
N ARG A 267 -23.47 2.99 17.30
CA ARG A 267 -23.81 3.24 18.72
C ARG A 267 -23.08 4.45 19.31
N SER A 268 -21.83 4.70 18.91
CA SER A 268 -21.02 5.78 19.48
C SER A 268 -21.42 7.19 19.06
N ILE A 269 -22.21 7.33 17.99
CA ILE A 269 -22.77 8.61 17.53
C ILE A 269 -24.30 8.60 17.50
N GLU A 270 -24.91 7.48 17.94
CA GLU A 270 -26.36 7.23 17.95
C GLU A 270 -27.07 7.54 16.61
N ALA A 271 -26.34 7.45 15.51
CA ALA A 271 -26.81 7.78 14.16
C ALA A 271 -26.10 6.91 13.12
N ARG A 272 -26.56 6.96 11.87
CA ARG A 272 -25.81 6.41 10.74
C ARG A 272 -24.81 7.46 10.25
N PRO A 273 -23.61 7.08 9.78
CA PRO A 273 -22.66 8.03 9.22
C PRO A 273 -23.23 8.96 8.15
N VAL A 274 -24.04 8.40 7.24
CA VAL A 274 -24.73 9.19 6.19
C VAL A 274 -25.64 10.28 6.75
N ASP A 275 -26.28 10.08 7.90
CA ASP A 275 -27.22 11.06 8.49
C ASP A 275 -26.49 12.31 9.00
N ARG A 276 -25.19 12.18 9.29
CA ARG A 276 -24.35 13.27 9.79
C ARG A 276 -23.48 13.89 8.69
N TRP A 277 -23.45 13.29 7.50
CA TRP A 277 -22.48 13.62 6.46
C TRP A 277 -22.66 15.03 5.92
N ASP A 278 -23.89 15.49 5.68
CA ASP A 278 -24.12 16.81 5.09
C ASP A 278 -23.61 17.93 5.99
N ALA A 279 -23.88 17.87 7.29
CA ALA A 279 -23.38 18.84 8.27
C ALA A 279 -21.85 18.79 8.39
N ASP A 280 -21.27 17.60 8.30
CA ASP A 280 -19.82 17.40 8.36
C ASP A 280 -19.12 18.02 7.15
N ARG A 281 -19.56 17.63 5.94
CA ARG A 281 -19.05 18.11 4.66
C ARG A 281 -19.23 19.62 4.51
N ALA A 282 -20.35 20.18 4.96
CA ALA A 282 -20.59 21.63 4.91
C ALA A 282 -19.60 22.43 5.78
N ALA A 283 -19.02 21.81 6.81
CA ALA A 283 -18.04 22.45 7.68
C ALA A 283 -16.58 22.20 7.26
N MET A 284 -16.35 21.39 6.22
CA MET A 284 -15.04 21.13 5.61
C MET A 284 -14.60 22.28 4.68
N LEU A 285 -13.33 22.27 4.30
CA LEU A 285 -12.75 23.19 3.33
C LEU A 285 -13.18 22.78 1.90
N PRO A 286 -13.35 23.75 0.98
CA PRO A 286 -13.62 23.43 -0.42
C PRO A 286 -12.39 22.82 -1.10
N ILE A 287 -12.63 22.04 -2.15
CA ILE A 287 -11.55 21.55 -3.02
C ILE A 287 -10.98 22.72 -3.83
N PRO A 288 -9.64 22.88 -3.92
CA PRO A 288 -9.04 23.92 -4.73
C PRO A 288 -9.39 23.73 -6.23
N PRO A 289 -9.64 24.82 -7.00
CA PRO A 289 -10.00 24.75 -8.41
C PRO A 289 -8.75 24.51 -9.30
N VAL A 290 -8.03 23.43 -9.04
CA VAL A 290 -6.81 23.04 -9.72
C VAL A 290 -6.93 21.60 -10.22
N SER A 291 -6.24 21.27 -11.30
CA SER A 291 -6.17 19.89 -11.78
C SER A 291 -5.52 18.98 -10.73
N PRO A 292 -5.84 17.68 -10.75
CA PRO A 292 -5.19 16.69 -9.90
C PRO A 292 -3.66 16.83 -9.98
N PRO A 293 -2.98 16.86 -8.84
CA PRO A 293 -1.55 17.06 -8.85
C PRO A 293 -0.82 15.77 -9.23
N HIS A 294 -0.10 15.78 -10.35
CA HIS A 294 0.73 14.65 -10.79
C HIS A 294 2.10 14.68 -10.10
N TRP A 295 2.23 14.00 -8.97
CA TRP A 295 3.43 14.10 -8.12
C TRP A 295 4.60 13.22 -8.54
N TRP A 296 4.36 12.13 -9.28
CA TRP A 296 5.45 11.45 -9.97
C TRP A 296 5.78 12.24 -11.22
N ARG A 297 6.57 13.29 -11.08
CA ARG A 297 7.02 14.10 -12.19
C ARG A 297 8.53 14.16 -12.24
N PHE A 298 9.11 13.64 -13.30
CA PHE A 298 10.54 13.68 -13.53
C PHE A 298 10.87 13.81 -15.02
N HIS A 299 12.10 14.22 -15.34
CA HIS A 299 12.57 14.30 -16.72
C HIS A 299 13.60 13.22 -16.97
N ILE A 300 13.54 12.60 -18.14
CA ILE A 300 14.47 11.56 -18.55
C ILE A 300 14.78 11.69 -20.04
N ARG A 301 16.03 11.40 -20.42
CA ARG A 301 16.42 11.30 -21.82
C ARG A 301 16.07 9.91 -22.34
N ILE A 302 15.31 9.85 -23.43
CA ILE A 302 14.89 8.57 -24.01
C ILE A 302 16.06 7.88 -24.70
N GLY A 303 16.31 6.63 -24.30
CA GLY A 303 17.31 5.74 -24.89
C GLY A 303 16.90 5.22 -26.27
N ARG A 304 17.81 4.51 -26.94
CA ARG A 304 17.55 3.89 -28.26
C ARG A 304 16.53 2.76 -28.20
N ASP A 305 16.40 2.14 -27.04
CA ASP A 305 15.41 1.13 -26.72
C ASP A 305 14.00 1.71 -26.57
N HIS A 306 13.83 3.03 -26.49
CA HIS A 306 12.54 3.74 -26.41
C HIS A 306 11.64 3.33 -25.23
N TYR A 307 12.20 2.94 -24.08
CA TYR A 307 11.45 2.69 -22.84
C TYR A 307 11.76 3.69 -21.74
N ILE A 308 10.82 3.87 -20.82
CA ILE A 308 11.03 4.49 -19.52
C ILE A 308 10.65 3.52 -18.42
N ARG A 309 11.30 3.64 -17.25
CA ARG A 309 10.95 2.83 -16.08
C ARG A 309 10.15 3.64 -15.07
N VAL A 310 9.00 3.12 -14.67
CA VAL A 310 8.18 3.63 -13.58
C VAL A 310 7.81 2.45 -12.68
N ASP A 311 8.20 2.52 -11.41
CA ASP A 311 7.81 1.55 -10.38
C ASP A 311 8.10 0.09 -10.77
N THR A 312 9.34 -0.16 -11.18
CA THR A 312 9.86 -1.46 -11.66
C THR A 312 9.35 -1.95 -13.01
N ASN A 313 8.41 -1.25 -13.63
CA ASN A 313 7.87 -1.60 -14.95
C ASN A 313 8.42 -0.66 -16.04
N ASP A 314 8.68 -1.22 -17.21
CA ASP A 314 9.16 -0.52 -18.38
C ASP A 314 7.98 -0.21 -19.31
N TYR A 315 7.81 1.05 -19.68
CA TYR A 315 6.75 1.53 -20.56
C TYR A 315 7.35 2.07 -21.85
N SER A 316 6.91 1.56 -22.99
CA SER A 316 7.37 2.03 -24.29
C SER A 316 6.96 3.49 -24.52
N VAL A 317 7.81 4.21 -25.25
CA VAL A 317 7.60 5.57 -25.68
C VAL A 317 7.68 5.62 -27.19
N TYR A 318 6.85 6.45 -27.83
CA TYR A 318 6.85 6.57 -29.27
C TYR A 318 8.28 6.89 -29.79
N PRO A 319 8.84 6.08 -30.71
CA PRO A 319 10.26 6.15 -31.12
C PRO A 319 10.74 7.52 -31.63
N ARG A 320 9.85 8.39 -32.10
CA ARG A 320 10.16 9.80 -32.42
C ARG A 320 10.75 10.60 -31.25
N ALA A 321 10.61 10.10 -30.02
CA ALA A 321 11.18 10.69 -28.82
C ALA A 321 12.62 10.23 -28.53
N ILE A 322 13.16 9.25 -29.25
CA ILE A 322 14.54 8.74 -29.03
C ILE A 322 15.54 9.89 -29.06
N GLY A 323 16.41 9.96 -28.05
CA GLY A 323 17.40 11.02 -27.91
C GLY A 323 16.82 12.38 -27.53
N ARG A 324 15.53 12.49 -27.20
CA ARG A 324 14.92 13.71 -26.62
C ARG A 324 14.78 13.55 -25.12
N THR A 325 14.85 14.66 -24.40
CA THR A 325 14.44 14.71 -22.99
C THR A 325 12.93 14.85 -22.93
N VAL A 326 12.27 13.98 -22.19
CA VAL A 326 10.82 13.97 -21.99
C VAL A 326 10.49 14.17 -20.52
N MET A 327 9.29 14.68 -20.26
CA MET A 327 8.68 14.71 -18.95
C MET A 327 7.80 13.48 -18.78
N VAL A 328 8.02 12.73 -17.70
CA VAL A 328 7.16 11.63 -17.28
C VAL A 328 6.24 12.14 -16.19
N ARG A 329 4.95 11.82 -16.30
CA ARG A 329 3.94 12.01 -15.26
C ARG A 329 3.32 10.66 -14.96
N ALA A 330 3.17 10.33 -13.68
CA ALA A 330 2.43 9.14 -13.29
C ALA A 330 1.53 9.42 -12.09
N ASP A 331 0.42 8.69 -12.06
CA ASP A 331 -0.51 8.62 -10.94
C ASP A 331 -0.94 7.16 -10.71
N ASN A 332 -1.98 6.93 -9.92
CA ASN A 332 -2.41 5.58 -9.55
C ASN A 332 -3.05 4.80 -10.71
N GLU A 333 -3.43 5.47 -11.80
CA GLU A 333 -4.15 4.89 -12.93
C GLU A 333 -3.37 4.95 -14.24
N GLU A 334 -2.53 5.98 -14.45
CA GLU A 334 -1.88 6.23 -15.75
C GLU A 334 -0.42 6.65 -15.63
N VAL A 335 0.37 6.29 -16.64
CA VAL A 335 1.70 6.84 -16.95
C VAL A 335 1.63 7.59 -18.27
N THR A 336 1.89 8.89 -18.24
CA THR A 336 1.94 9.77 -19.41
C THR A 336 3.36 10.29 -19.66
N VAL A 337 3.80 10.28 -20.91
CA VAL A 337 5.10 10.79 -21.33
C VAL A 337 4.93 11.92 -22.34
N ILE A 338 5.59 13.05 -22.08
CA ILE A 338 5.41 14.29 -22.84
C ILE A 338 6.76 14.79 -23.36
N ALA A 339 6.87 15.01 -24.67
CA ALA A 339 8.05 15.55 -25.34
C ALA A 339 7.76 16.97 -25.85
N GLY A 340 8.19 17.99 -25.11
CA GLY A 340 7.76 19.37 -25.39
C GLY A 340 6.27 19.53 -25.05
N ASN A 341 5.42 19.73 -26.06
CA ASN A 341 3.97 19.81 -25.90
C ASN A 341 3.24 18.53 -26.34
N ASP A 342 3.95 17.58 -26.94
CA ASP A 342 3.34 16.39 -27.53
C ASP A 342 3.32 15.24 -26.51
N VAL A 343 2.15 14.62 -26.33
CA VAL A 343 2.09 13.33 -25.65
C VAL A 343 2.68 12.27 -26.58
N VAL A 344 3.69 11.55 -26.09
CA VAL A 344 4.45 10.52 -26.83
C VAL A 344 4.29 9.14 -26.21
N ALA A 345 3.59 9.02 -25.10
CA ALA A 345 3.12 7.74 -24.58
C ALA A 345 2.00 7.98 -23.57
N ARG A 346 1.04 7.06 -23.53
CA ARG A 346 0.01 6.96 -22.50
C ARG A 346 -0.22 5.49 -22.21
N HIS A 347 -0.05 5.08 -20.96
CA HIS A 347 -0.21 3.69 -20.54
C HIS A 347 -1.03 3.61 -19.26
N ALA A 348 -1.91 2.61 -19.15
CA ALA A 348 -2.48 2.25 -17.87
C ALA A 348 -1.35 1.86 -16.89
N ARG A 349 -1.46 2.27 -15.64
CA ARG A 349 -0.49 1.96 -14.59
C ARG A 349 -0.52 0.46 -14.31
N CYS A 350 0.61 -0.21 -14.47
CA CYS A 350 0.73 -1.63 -14.16
C CYS A 350 1.05 -1.85 -12.68
N TRP A 351 0.30 -2.77 -12.06
CA TRP A 351 0.39 -3.13 -10.65
C TRP A 351 1.27 -4.36 -10.39
N ALA A 352 1.48 -5.20 -11.42
CA ALA A 352 2.50 -6.23 -11.41
C ALA A 352 3.90 -5.60 -11.42
N ARG A 353 4.95 -6.39 -11.19
CA ARG A 353 6.33 -5.92 -11.19
C ARG A 353 7.13 -6.47 -12.35
N HIS A 354 8.16 -5.74 -12.76
CA HIS A 354 9.13 -6.19 -13.76
C HIS A 354 8.51 -6.55 -15.11
N GLN A 355 7.48 -5.82 -15.53
CA GLN A 355 6.83 -5.97 -16.83
C GLN A 355 7.38 -4.96 -17.83
N SER A 356 7.41 -5.36 -19.10
CA SER A 356 7.69 -4.46 -20.23
C SER A 356 6.43 -4.30 -21.06
N LEU A 357 5.91 -3.08 -21.10
CA LEU A 357 4.61 -2.72 -21.64
C LEU A 357 4.82 -1.97 -22.95
N THR A 358 4.62 -2.69 -24.04
CA THR A 358 4.80 -2.18 -25.39
C THR A 358 3.45 -1.83 -26.00
N ASP A 359 3.28 -0.55 -26.35
CA ASP A 359 2.16 -0.12 -27.16
C ASP A 359 2.36 -0.67 -28.59
N PRO A 360 1.35 -1.33 -29.19
CA PRO A 360 1.44 -1.82 -30.56
C PRO A 360 1.84 -0.75 -31.59
N GLU A 361 1.42 0.50 -31.41
CA GLU A 361 1.81 1.62 -32.28
C GLU A 361 3.29 1.95 -32.12
N HIS A 362 3.81 1.93 -30.88
CA HIS A 362 5.22 2.14 -30.62
C HIS A 362 6.09 1.03 -31.24
N ALA A 363 5.66 -0.23 -31.10
CA ALA A 363 6.34 -1.37 -31.71
C ALA A 363 6.41 -1.24 -33.24
N THR A 364 5.30 -0.87 -33.86
CA THR A 364 5.19 -0.67 -35.31
C THR A 364 6.11 0.45 -35.78
N ALA A 365 6.04 1.62 -35.13
CA ALA A 365 6.91 2.75 -35.44
C ALA A 365 8.40 2.41 -35.26
N ALA A 366 8.73 1.61 -34.24
CA ALA A 366 10.11 1.19 -33.96
C ALA A 366 10.65 0.25 -35.03
N ASN A 367 9.79 -0.63 -35.57
CA ASN A 367 10.15 -1.53 -36.68
C ASN A 367 10.41 -0.75 -37.97
N ILE A 368 9.56 0.24 -38.29
CA ILE A 368 9.73 1.12 -39.46
C ILE A 368 11.07 1.87 -39.36
N LEU A 369 11.31 2.55 -38.23
CA LEU A 369 12.54 3.31 -38.01
C LEU A 369 13.80 2.43 -38.11
N ARG A 370 13.74 1.19 -37.58
CA ARG A 370 14.84 0.21 -37.71
C ARG A 370 15.07 -0.19 -39.18
N GLY A 371 14.01 -0.44 -39.94
CA GLY A 371 14.10 -0.73 -41.37
C GLY A 371 14.75 0.41 -42.16
N GLU A 372 14.31 1.65 -41.91
CA GLU A 372 14.88 2.85 -42.56
C GLU A 372 16.38 3.01 -42.27
N VAL A 373 16.80 2.81 -41.01
CA VAL A 373 18.23 2.88 -40.64
C VAL A 373 19.04 1.80 -41.36
N ILE A 374 18.54 0.57 -41.44
CA ILE A 374 19.21 -0.52 -42.16
C ILE A 374 19.34 -0.18 -43.65
N HIS A 375 18.26 0.30 -44.29
CA HIS A 375 18.28 0.71 -45.69
C HIS A 375 19.28 1.84 -45.94
N GLN A 376 19.32 2.86 -45.08
CA GLN A 376 20.27 3.96 -45.19
C GLN A 376 21.72 3.49 -45.02
N GLN A 377 21.98 2.57 -44.09
CA GLN A 377 23.32 1.99 -43.90
C GLN A 377 23.76 1.17 -45.10
N ALA A 378 22.87 0.33 -45.65
CA ALA A 378 23.15 -0.45 -46.86
C ALA A 378 23.42 0.46 -48.06
N ALA A 379 22.62 1.52 -48.25
CA ALA A 379 22.82 2.50 -49.31
C ALA A 379 24.17 3.23 -49.17
N ARG A 380 24.57 3.62 -47.95
CA ARG A 380 25.88 4.23 -47.68
C ARG A 380 27.02 3.26 -47.94
N ALA A 381 26.89 1.99 -47.55
CA ALA A 381 27.91 0.97 -47.82
C ALA A 381 28.06 0.70 -49.31
N ALA A 382 26.95 0.60 -50.06
CA ALA A 382 26.96 0.43 -51.51
C ALA A 382 27.59 1.65 -52.21
N ALA A 383 27.25 2.87 -51.77
CA ALA A 383 27.88 4.09 -52.30
C ALA A 383 29.38 4.15 -52.02
N ALA A 384 29.81 3.77 -50.81
CA ALA A 384 31.23 3.70 -50.45
C ALA A 384 31.97 2.63 -51.28
N GLN A 385 31.34 1.48 -51.51
CA GLN A 385 31.91 0.42 -52.35
C GLN A 385 32.00 0.83 -53.82
N ALA A 386 30.97 1.48 -54.36
CA ALA A 386 30.98 2.03 -55.71
C ALA A 386 32.06 3.12 -55.88
N ALA A 387 32.25 3.98 -54.87
CA ALA A 387 33.33 4.96 -54.87
C ALA A 387 34.71 4.30 -54.83
N ALA A 388 34.91 3.25 -54.03
CA ALA A 388 36.16 2.50 -53.99
C ALA A 388 36.46 1.73 -55.30
N LEU A 389 35.41 1.32 -56.03
CA LEU A 389 35.51 0.65 -57.33
C LEU A 389 35.50 1.62 -58.52
N ALA A 390 35.45 2.93 -58.29
CA ALA A 390 35.53 3.92 -59.35
C ALA A 390 36.90 3.81 -60.06
N PRO A 391 36.96 3.97 -61.40
CA PRO A 391 38.19 3.78 -62.17
C PRO A 391 39.35 4.66 -61.66
N ASP A 392 39.06 5.91 -61.28
CA ASP A 392 40.02 6.84 -60.67
C ASP A 392 40.60 6.33 -59.33
N SER A 393 39.84 5.52 -58.58
CA SER A 393 40.26 4.97 -57.27
C SER A 393 40.99 3.62 -57.40
N LEU A 394 40.75 2.88 -58.49
CA LEU A 394 41.41 1.61 -58.78
C LEU A 394 42.69 1.75 -59.63
N GLY A 395 43.06 2.98 -60.02
CA GLY A 395 44.18 3.22 -60.93
C GLY A 395 43.99 2.59 -62.31
N ILE A 396 42.73 2.32 -62.69
CA ILE A 396 42.39 1.80 -64.01
C ILE A 396 42.22 3.02 -64.92
N GLU A 397 43.23 3.31 -65.73
CA GLU A 397 43.10 4.27 -66.84
C GLU A 397 42.09 3.70 -67.85
N VAL A 398 40.85 4.19 -67.78
CA VAL A 398 39.88 3.98 -68.84
C VAL A 398 40.19 5.05 -69.89
N GLU A 399 40.73 4.65 -71.05
CA GLU A 399 40.87 5.55 -72.20
C GLU A 399 39.50 6.12 -72.57
N GLN A 400 39.19 7.33 -72.12
CA GLN A 400 38.06 8.09 -72.63
C GLN A 400 38.43 8.62 -74.01
N ARG A 401 38.02 7.89 -75.05
CA ARG A 401 38.05 8.40 -76.43
C ARG A 401 36.97 9.46 -76.59
N GLU A 402 37.27 10.53 -77.32
CA GLU A 402 36.27 11.55 -77.63
C GLU A 402 35.03 10.92 -78.26
N LEU A 403 33.84 11.42 -77.88
CA LEU A 403 32.54 10.96 -78.40
C LEU A 403 32.51 10.87 -79.94
N GLY A 404 33.16 11.83 -80.63
CA GLY A 404 33.29 11.82 -82.09
C GLY A 404 34.03 10.61 -82.66
N THR A 405 34.81 9.89 -81.86
CA THR A 405 35.46 8.63 -82.23
C THR A 405 34.45 7.48 -82.34
N TYR A 406 33.47 7.42 -81.43
CA TYR A 406 32.38 6.45 -81.51
C TYR A 406 31.43 6.77 -82.66
N ASP A 407 31.14 8.06 -82.89
CA ASP A 407 30.31 8.50 -84.01
C ASP A 407 30.95 8.18 -85.38
N ARG A 408 32.28 8.24 -85.49
CA ARG A 408 33.01 7.78 -86.69
C ARG A 408 33.04 6.25 -86.82
N MET A 409 33.16 5.53 -85.70
CA MET A 409 33.22 4.05 -85.69
C MET A 409 31.86 3.41 -86.05
N PHE A 410 30.76 4.06 -85.67
CA PHE A 410 29.39 3.64 -85.98
C PHE A 410 28.78 4.38 -87.18
N THR A 411 29.60 5.09 -87.98
CA THR A 411 29.19 5.77 -89.23
C THR A 411 28.03 6.76 -89.07
N LEU A 412 27.94 7.45 -87.93
CA LEU A 412 26.91 8.46 -87.66
C LEU A 412 27.30 9.86 -88.18
N ILE A 413 28.58 10.09 -88.47
CA ILE A 413 29.09 11.34 -89.06
C ILE A 413 30.13 11.00 -90.15
N GLU A 414 29.88 11.40 -91.40
CA GLU A 414 30.87 11.31 -92.48
C GLU A 414 31.94 12.40 -92.30
N GLY A 415 33.21 12.00 -92.17
CA GLY A 415 34.34 12.94 -92.19
C GLY A 415 35.52 12.49 -91.34
N GLY A 416 36.38 11.66 -91.91
CA GLY A 416 37.63 11.24 -91.27
C GLY A 416 38.52 10.38 -92.18
N GLY A 417 38.61 10.75 -93.46
CA GLY A 417 39.56 10.14 -94.39
C GLY A 417 40.71 11.09 -94.70
N GLY A 418 41.94 10.65 -94.42
CA GLY A 418 43.20 11.27 -94.87
C GLY A 418 44.00 11.90 -93.73
N LYS A 419 45.32 11.71 -93.61
CA LYS A 419 46.34 11.07 -94.45
C LYS A 419 47.50 10.65 -93.55
N GLU A 420 48.04 9.46 -93.78
CA GLU A 420 49.43 9.15 -93.46
C GLU A 420 50.35 9.94 -94.39
N ASP A 421 51.40 10.55 -93.85
CA ASP A 421 52.63 10.87 -94.59
C ASP A 421 53.84 10.62 -93.67
N THR A 422 54.65 9.65 -94.11
CA THR A 422 55.99 9.17 -93.69
C THR A 422 56.21 8.52 -92.33
#